data_AF-A0A3D4PNL0-F1
#
_entry.id   AF-A0A3D4PNL0-F1
#
_cell.length_a   1.000
_cell.length_b   1.000
_cell.length_c   1.000
_cell.angle_alpha   90.00
_cell.angle_beta   90.00
_cell.angle_gamma   90.00
#
_symmetry.space_group_name_H-M   'P 1'
#
loop_
_entity.id
_entity.type
_entity.pdbx_description
1 polymer ?
#
loop_
_entity_poly.entity_id
_entity_poly.type
_entity_poly.pdbx_seq_one_letter_code
_entity_poly.pdbx_strand_id
1 'polypeptide(L)'
;MSITAAVDLGKTRCRLAVTGADSRALYSDAGSPGLATAGGVDTAAAAILLLLAQVGPLDSLGVGAAGAWAAPDAAAALARRLADETG
;
A
#
# COMPACT_ATOMS: atom_id res chain seq x y z
N MET A 1 11.31 -2.44 18.96
CA MET A 1 9.83 -2.36 18.93
C MET A 1 9.45 -2.06 17.50
N SER A 2 8.60 -2.88 16.88
CA SER A 2 8.32 -2.82 15.44
C SER A 2 7.19 -1.83 15.13
N ILE A 3 7.35 -1.03 14.08
CA ILE A 3 6.30 -0.23 13.45
C ILE A 3 5.85 -0.99 12.19
N THR A 4 4.58 -1.38 12.18
CA THR A 4 3.98 -2.12 11.05
C THR A 4 2.89 -1.29 10.41
N ALA A 5 2.84 -1.29 9.09
CA ALA A 5 1.76 -0.71 8.33
C ALA A 5 0.97 -1.77 7.54
N ALA A 6 -0.35 -1.59 7.50
CA ALA A 6 -1.24 -2.35 6.64
C ALA A 6 -1.99 -1.41 5.70
N VAL A 7 -1.98 -1.73 4.41
CA VAL A 7 -2.69 -1.00 3.37
C VAL A 7 -3.89 -1.80 2.90
N ASP A 8 -5.05 -1.15 2.85
CA ASP A 8 -6.24 -1.62 2.12
C ASP A 8 -6.46 -0.71 0.91
N LEU A 9 -6.07 -1.20 -0.27
CA LEU A 9 -6.19 -0.51 -1.55
C LEU A 9 -7.44 -0.99 -2.29
N GLY A 10 -8.53 -0.25 -2.09
CA GLY A 10 -9.76 -0.39 -2.87
C GLY A 10 -9.77 0.49 -4.12
N LYS A 11 -10.82 0.31 -4.94
CA LYS A 11 -10.98 1.10 -6.19
C LYS A 11 -11.20 2.60 -5.94
N THR A 12 -11.90 2.92 -4.87
CA THR A 12 -12.30 4.29 -4.55
C THR A 12 -11.53 4.87 -3.37
N ARG A 13 -10.90 4.02 -2.56
CA ARG A 13 -10.22 4.43 -1.33
C ARG A 13 -8.97 3.61 -1.10
N CYS A 14 -7.87 4.28 -0.79
CA CYS A 14 -6.66 3.71 -0.23
C CYS A 14 -6.64 4.04 1.26
N ARG A 15 -6.41 3.05 2.13
CA ARG A 15 -6.35 3.22 3.58
C ARG A 15 -5.03 2.68 4.10
N LEU A 16 -4.42 3.40 5.03
CA LEU A 16 -3.19 3.01 5.70
C LEU A 16 -3.46 2.94 7.21
N ALA A 17 -3.20 1.80 7.81
CA ALA A 17 -3.19 1.65 9.26
C ALA A 17 -1.75 1.42 9.73
N VAL A 18 -1.25 2.33 10.57
CA VAL A 18 0.08 2.21 11.20
C VAL A 18 -0.10 1.82 12.65
N THR A 19 0.60 0.78 13.07
CA THR A 19 0.58 0.27 14.44
C THR A 19 2.00 0.20 14.98
N GLY A 20 2.23 0.88 16.11
CA GLY A 20 3.44 0.78 16.91
C GLY A 20 3.13 0.31 18.34
N ALA A 21 4.10 0.40 19.23
CA ALA A 21 4.00 -0.05 20.63
C ALA A 21 2.78 0.54 21.38
N ASP A 22 2.63 1.86 21.30
CA ASP A 22 1.64 2.61 22.08
C ASP A 22 0.77 3.51 21.19
N SER A 23 0.88 3.36 19.87
CA SER A 23 0.20 4.24 18.91
C SER A 23 -0.42 3.46 17.77
N ARG A 24 -1.61 3.94 17.36
CA ARG A 24 -2.29 3.52 16.15
C ARG A 24 -2.75 4.76 15.41
N ALA A 25 -2.38 4.85 14.14
CA ALA A 25 -2.80 5.93 13.25
C ALA A 25 -3.50 5.37 12.01
N LEU A 26 -4.48 6.11 11.50
CA LEU A 26 -5.25 5.76 10.32
C LEU A 26 -5.21 6.92 9.34
N TYR A 27 -4.83 6.64 8.10
CA TYR A 27 -4.79 7.59 7.00
C TYR A 27 -5.62 7.04 5.85
N SER A 28 -6.15 7.93 5.00
CA SER A 28 -6.85 7.50 3.80
C SER A 28 -6.82 8.56 2.72
N ASP A 29 -6.73 8.10 1.47
CA ASP A 29 -6.77 8.93 0.28
C ASP A 29 -7.53 8.20 -0.85
N ALA A 30 -7.60 8.77 -2.04
CA ALA A 30 -8.19 8.16 -3.22
C ALA A 30 -7.60 6.75 -3.49
N GLY A 31 -8.45 5.85 -3.98
CA GLY A 31 -8.06 4.51 -4.39
C GLY A 31 -7.33 4.48 -5.74
N SER A 32 -7.20 3.28 -6.30
CA SER A 32 -6.62 3.06 -7.63
C SER A 32 -7.58 2.25 -8.51
N PRO A 33 -7.60 2.42 -9.86
CA PRO A 33 -8.46 1.66 -10.78
C PRO A 33 -8.41 0.13 -10.64
N GLY A 34 -7.33 -0.41 -10.07
CA GLY A 34 -7.15 -1.82 -9.71
C GLY A 34 -5.94 -2.45 -10.40
N LEU A 35 -5.36 -3.48 -9.79
CA LEU A 35 -4.08 -4.04 -10.27
C LEU A 35 -4.15 -4.66 -11.68
N ALA A 36 -5.30 -5.17 -12.08
CA ALA A 36 -5.49 -5.80 -13.38
C ALA A 36 -5.66 -4.81 -14.55
N THR A 37 -5.75 -3.50 -14.29
CA THR A 37 -5.88 -2.50 -15.36
C THR A 37 -4.51 -2.18 -15.96
N ALA A 38 -4.50 -1.67 -17.20
CA ALA A 38 -3.28 -1.09 -17.77
C ALA A 38 -2.74 0.02 -16.84
N GLY A 39 -1.45 -0.04 -16.51
CA GLY A 39 -0.83 0.88 -15.53
C GLY A 39 -1.31 0.70 -14.09
N GLY A 40 -1.99 -0.41 -13.76
CA GLY A 40 -2.56 -0.66 -12.44
C GLY A 40 -1.50 -0.67 -11.32
N VAL A 41 -0.32 -1.22 -11.61
CA VAL A 41 0.82 -1.24 -10.66
C VAL A 41 1.33 0.18 -10.38
N ASP A 42 1.51 0.99 -11.42
CA ASP A 42 2.01 2.37 -11.26
C ASP A 42 1.06 3.23 -10.45
N THR A 43 -0.24 3.17 -10.79
CA THR A 43 -1.28 3.92 -10.10
C THR A 43 -1.48 3.45 -8.65
N ALA A 44 -1.39 2.14 -8.40
CA ALA A 44 -1.43 1.59 -7.05
C ALA A 44 -0.23 2.05 -6.20
N ALA A 45 0.99 1.95 -6.74
CA ALA A 45 2.20 2.39 -6.05
C ALA A 45 2.14 3.88 -5.69
N ALA A 46 1.72 4.73 -6.65
CA ALA A 46 1.57 6.16 -6.40
C ALA A 46 0.56 6.46 -5.27
N ALA A 47 -0.61 5.81 -5.28
CA ALA A 47 -1.62 6.00 -4.23
C ALA A 47 -1.13 5.56 -2.84
N ILE A 48 -0.32 4.50 -2.77
CA ILE A 48 0.23 3.99 -1.50
C ILE A 48 1.36 4.90 -1.01
N LEU A 49 2.30 5.28 -1.87
CA LEU A 49 3.44 6.12 -1.51
C LEU A 49 3.01 7.50 -1.01
N LEU A 50 1.92 8.08 -1.54
CA LEU A 50 1.35 9.32 -1.02
C LEU A 50 0.88 9.21 0.44
N LEU A 51 0.32 8.07 0.84
CA LEU A 51 -0.04 7.82 2.24
C LEU A 51 1.19 7.54 3.09
N LEU A 52 2.15 6.75 2.57
CA LEU A 52 3.38 6.42 3.29
C LEU A 52 4.25 7.66 3.55
N ALA A 53 4.21 8.67 2.68
CA ALA A 53 4.89 9.94 2.91
C ALA A 53 4.41 10.70 4.16
N GLN A 54 3.24 10.34 4.72
CA GLN A 54 2.69 10.95 5.93
C GLN A 54 3.19 10.29 7.22
N VAL A 55 3.95 9.20 7.11
CA VAL A 55 4.40 8.39 8.24
C VAL A 55 5.91 8.24 8.23
N GLY A 56 6.50 7.96 9.39
CA GLY A 56 7.93 7.70 9.52
C GLY A 56 8.34 6.32 8.97
N PRO A 57 9.62 5.94 9.14
CA PRO A 57 10.12 4.62 8.75
C PRO A 57 9.29 3.47 9.32
N LEU A 58 9.16 2.40 8.53
CA LEU A 58 8.40 1.20 8.86
C LEU A 58 9.33 -0.01 8.89
N ASP A 59 9.11 -0.93 9.82
CA ASP A 59 9.81 -2.21 9.86
C ASP A 59 9.13 -3.26 8.96
N SER A 60 7.84 -3.08 8.69
CA SER A 60 7.05 -3.99 7.85
C SER A 60 5.85 -3.31 7.22
N LEU A 61 5.55 -3.71 5.98
CA LEU A 61 4.43 -3.22 5.19
C LEU A 61 3.67 -4.41 4.59
N GLY A 62 2.36 -4.50 4.88
CA GLY A 62 1.44 -5.43 4.23
C GLY A 62 0.47 -4.67 3.33
N VAL A 63 0.15 -5.23 2.15
CA VAL A 63 -0.78 -4.61 1.18
C VAL A 63 -1.85 -5.61 0.77
N GLY A 64 -3.11 -5.29 1.07
CA GLY A 64 -4.28 -5.88 0.43
C GLY A 64 -4.73 -4.96 -0.71
N ALA A 65 -4.80 -5.49 -1.94
CA ALA A 65 -5.19 -4.69 -3.10
C ALA A 65 -6.32 -5.35 -3.90
N ALA A 66 -7.31 -4.54 -4.29
CA ALA A 66 -8.40 -4.98 -5.13
C ALA A 66 -7.86 -5.54 -6.47
N GLY A 67 -8.22 -6.79 -6.76
CA GLY A 67 -7.76 -7.51 -7.96
C GLY A 67 -6.43 -8.24 -7.79
N ALA A 68 -5.78 -8.21 -6.62
CA ALA A 68 -4.51 -8.93 -6.41
C ALA A 68 -4.62 -10.43 -6.68
N TRP A 69 -5.71 -11.08 -6.28
CA TRP A 69 -5.96 -12.50 -6.59
C TRP A 69 -6.17 -12.77 -8.08
N ALA A 70 -6.72 -11.81 -8.83
CA ALA A 70 -6.94 -11.95 -10.26
C ALA A 70 -5.70 -11.58 -11.10
N ALA A 71 -4.74 -10.88 -10.51
CA ALA A 71 -3.51 -10.43 -11.16
C ALA A 71 -2.29 -10.64 -10.22
N PRO A 72 -1.90 -11.89 -9.95
CA PRO A 72 -0.82 -12.21 -9.01
C PRO A 72 0.54 -11.63 -9.42
N ASP A 73 0.84 -11.59 -10.72
CA ASP A 73 2.08 -10.99 -11.23
C ASP A 73 2.12 -9.48 -10.99
N ALA A 74 0.99 -8.80 -11.17
CA ALA A 74 0.87 -7.38 -10.87
C ALA A 74 0.98 -7.10 -9.36
N ALA A 75 0.43 -7.98 -8.52
CA ALA A 75 0.58 -7.90 -7.06
C ALA A 75 2.05 -8.08 -6.64
N ALA A 76 2.77 -9.04 -7.23
CA ALA A 76 4.19 -9.26 -6.99
C ALA A 76 5.04 -8.07 -7.46
N ALA A 77 4.73 -7.50 -8.64
CA ALA A 77 5.39 -6.31 -9.15
C ALA A 77 5.16 -5.09 -8.25
N LEU A 78 3.94 -4.90 -7.74
CA LEU A 78 3.65 -3.85 -6.76
C LEU A 78 4.46 -4.04 -5.48
N ALA A 79 4.49 -5.26 -4.92
CA ALA A 79 5.23 -5.55 -3.70
C ALA A 79 6.74 -5.28 -3.88
N ARG A 80 7.31 -5.70 -5.00
CA ARG A 80 8.72 -5.45 -5.34
C ARG A 80 9.02 -3.96 -5.41
N ARG A 81 8.18 -3.21 -6.14
CA ARG A 81 8.35 -1.77 -6.28
C ARG A 81 8.25 -1.04 -4.95
N LEU A 82 7.30 -1.41 -4.09
CA LEU A 82 7.18 -0.79 -2.77
C LEU A 82 8.43 -1.05 -1.92
N ALA A 83 8.95 -2.29 -1.92
CA ALA A 83 10.19 -2.60 -1.22
C ALA A 83 11.39 -1.78 -1.76
N ASP A 84 11.50 -1.62 -3.09
CA ASP A 84 12.57 -0.82 -3.68
C ASP A 84 12.48 0.67 -3.29
N GLU A 85 11.28 1.20 -3.06
CA GLU A 85 11.03 2.61 -2.70
C GLU A 85 11.06 2.87 -1.18
N THR A 86 10.77 1.86 -0.35
CA THR A 86 10.67 2.01 1.11
C THR A 86 11.85 1.44 1.90
N GLY A 87 12.76 0.69 1.25
CA GLY A 87 13.86 -0.03 1.89
C GLY A 87 13.43 -1.35 2.54
#